data_AF-A0A423GQR8-F1
#
_entry.id   AF-A0A423GQR8-F1
#
_cell.length_a   1.000
_cell.length_b   1.000
_cell.length_c   1.000
_cell.angle_alpha   90.00
_cell.angle_beta   90.00
_cell.angle_gamma   90.00
#
_symmetry.space_group_name_H-M   'P 1'
#
loop_
_entity.id
_entity.type
_entity.pdbx_description
1 polymer ?
#
loop_
_entity_poly.entity_id
_entity_poly.type
_entity_poly.pdbx_seq_one_letter_code
_entity_poly.pdbx_strand_id
1 'polypeptide(L)'
;MHTALRPSACPGLLRIVPASDGGICRIKLNGGSISAAQAVAVAEAAERYAGGVIEATNRANLQIRGIGSEQRPLIESLLAAGLGPKTAAGDDVRNLMLSPGAGIDQHMLFDTRPLAEQILATLQSHERFHQLSAKFAVQLDGGEALAMLEHPHDLWLSAVERNGEQWLAFGLAGCPTDTPAGAVLRNDGHTLVVAVLELFLDLARPDQTRMRHVLAERSRASVVQALAERVSLTPISDWKRPESRPGLHIGTYPQRQEDLVYVGAVPPLGRLDASMLKGAACLAEAFGDGSLRLTPWQSLLLPNIRQQDAPALSERLQALGFLVSADQALAHLVACTGSAGCGKGLADTKSDALQLSSQLQSRGERVQVHLSGCPRSCAAAHIAPVTLLAVSPGHYDLYFRDAGQPGFGALQARNLTIEAAGAVLDARPRSPLDA
;
A
#
# COMPACT_ATOMS: atom_id res chain seq x y z
N MET A 1 -33.24 -6.78 -12.92
CA MET A 1 -32.10 -7.19 -13.76
C MET A 1 -30.97 -7.61 -12.85
N HIS A 2 -30.64 -8.90 -12.76
CA HIS A 2 -29.44 -9.36 -12.04
C HIS A 2 -28.22 -8.79 -12.76
N THR A 3 -27.63 -7.74 -12.20
CA THR A 3 -26.36 -7.18 -12.69
C THR A 3 -25.29 -8.20 -12.36
N ALA A 4 -24.78 -8.90 -13.37
CA ALA A 4 -23.70 -9.87 -13.20
C ALA A 4 -22.49 -9.16 -12.59
N LEU A 5 -21.94 -9.73 -11.50
CA LEU A 5 -20.68 -9.29 -10.90
C LEU A 5 -19.60 -9.23 -11.99
N ARG A 6 -18.85 -8.12 -12.06
CA ARG A 6 -17.79 -7.96 -13.06
C ARG A 6 -16.73 -9.06 -12.85
N PRO A 7 -16.37 -9.85 -13.88
CA PRO A 7 -15.33 -10.86 -13.75
C PRO A 7 -14.02 -10.22 -13.30
N SER A 8 -13.45 -10.71 -12.19
CA SER A 8 -12.22 -10.17 -11.61
C SER A 8 -11.18 -11.28 -11.53
N ALA A 9 -10.06 -11.11 -12.24
CA ALA A 9 -8.90 -11.98 -12.13
C ALA A 9 -8.01 -11.63 -10.92
N CYS A 10 -8.44 -10.68 -10.07
CA CYS A 10 -7.69 -10.29 -8.88
C CYS A 10 -7.97 -11.27 -7.74
N PRO A 11 -6.96 -11.64 -6.92
CA PRO A 11 -7.20 -12.41 -5.72
C PRO A 11 -8.03 -11.60 -4.73
N GLY A 12 -9.01 -12.26 -4.14
CA GLY A 12 -9.76 -11.82 -2.96
C GLY A 12 -9.57 -12.84 -1.84
N LEU A 13 -10.40 -12.75 -0.79
CA LEU A 13 -10.37 -13.76 0.26
C LEU A 13 -11.13 -15.00 -0.21
N LEU A 14 -12.32 -14.82 -0.77
CA LEU A 14 -13.20 -15.91 -1.23
C LEU A 14 -12.79 -16.46 -2.60
N ARG A 15 -11.94 -15.73 -3.33
CA ARG A 15 -11.41 -16.15 -4.63
C ARG A 15 -9.89 -16.25 -4.60
N ILE A 16 -9.42 -17.47 -4.40
CA ILE A 16 -8.00 -17.81 -4.48
C ILE A 16 -7.60 -17.93 -5.95
N VAL A 17 -6.59 -17.16 -6.36
CA VAL A 17 -6.11 -17.13 -7.74
C VAL A 17 -4.85 -17.99 -7.86
N PRO A 18 -4.75 -18.87 -8.87
CA PRO A 18 -3.55 -19.68 -9.06
C PRO A 18 -2.33 -18.81 -9.42
N ALA A 19 -1.19 -19.17 -8.84
CA ALA A 19 0.13 -18.67 -9.20
C ALA A 19 1.15 -19.81 -9.27
N SER A 20 2.39 -19.50 -9.66
CA SER A 20 3.43 -20.51 -9.86
C SER A 20 3.87 -21.16 -8.55
N ASP A 21 3.79 -20.43 -7.44
CA ASP A 21 4.10 -20.91 -6.09
C ASP A 21 2.89 -21.58 -5.40
N GLY A 22 1.69 -21.51 -5.98
CA GLY A 22 0.44 -21.98 -5.38
C GLY A 22 -0.65 -20.90 -5.43
N GLY A 23 -1.79 -21.15 -4.79
CA GLY A 23 -2.88 -20.17 -4.72
C GLY A 23 -2.48 -18.91 -3.93
N ILE A 24 -3.04 -17.76 -4.34
CA ILE A 24 -2.92 -16.48 -3.64
C ILE A 24 -4.28 -16.11 -3.05
N CYS A 25 -4.32 -15.89 -1.73
CA CYS A 25 -5.46 -15.34 -1.01
C CYS A 25 -5.11 -13.95 -0.48
N ARG A 26 -6.01 -12.98 -0.64
CA ARG A 26 -5.83 -11.63 -0.09
C ARG A 26 -6.86 -11.37 0.99
N ILE A 27 -6.39 -10.98 2.18
CA ILE A 27 -7.27 -10.65 3.30
C ILE A 27 -7.85 -9.24 3.17
N LYS A 28 -8.88 -8.94 3.97
CA LYS A 28 -9.46 -7.62 4.13
C LYS A 28 -8.95 -6.99 5.43
N LEU A 29 -8.13 -5.95 5.31
CA LEU A 29 -7.64 -5.17 6.45
C LEU A 29 -8.14 -3.74 6.36
N ASN A 30 -9.09 -3.38 7.21
CA ASN A 30 -9.67 -2.03 7.22
C ASN A 30 -8.59 -0.98 7.47
N GLY A 31 -8.34 -0.11 6.48
CA GLY A 31 -7.30 0.93 6.56
C GLY A 31 -5.88 0.39 6.78
N GLY A 32 -5.65 -0.91 6.56
CA GLY A 32 -4.37 -1.58 6.82
C GLY A 32 -4.09 -1.90 8.29
N SER A 33 -5.06 -1.71 9.18
CA SER A 33 -4.95 -2.11 10.59
C SER A 33 -5.32 -3.58 10.78
N ILE A 34 -4.59 -4.25 11.66
CA ILE A 34 -4.81 -5.63 12.09
C ILE A 34 -4.60 -5.72 13.60
N SER A 35 -5.47 -6.44 14.31
CA SER A 35 -5.24 -6.75 15.73
C SER A 35 -4.22 -7.89 15.88
N ALA A 36 -3.60 -8.01 17.06
CA ALA A 36 -2.69 -9.11 17.38
C ALA A 36 -3.37 -10.48 17.18
N ALA A 37 -4.60 -10.65 17.67
CA ALA A 37 -5.39 -11.87 17.47
C ALA A 37 -5.60 -12.21 15.97
N GLN A 38 -5.91 -11.20 15.14
CA GLN A 38 -6.03 -11.38 13.70
C GLN A 38 -4.69 -11.71 13.04
N ALA A 39 -3.60 -11.08 13.46
CA ALA A 39 -2.26 -11.36 12.95
C ALA A 39 -1.84 -12.80 13.26
N VAL A 40 -2.15 -13.30 14.47
CA VAL A 40 -1.96 -14.72 14.83
C VAL A 40 -2.80 -15.63 13.93
N ALA A 41 -4.08 -15.33 13.69
CA ALA A 41 -4.92 -16.12 12.81
C ALA A 41 -4.39 -16.19 11.36
N VAL A 42 -3.85 -15.08 10.84
CA VAL A 42 -3.19 -15.06 9.51
C VAL A 42 -1.94 -15.94 9.52
N ALA A 43 -1.11 -15.86 10.56
CA ALA A 43 0.10 -16.65 10.70
C ALA A 43 -0.22 -18.16 10.73
N GLU A 44 -1.19 -18.56 11.55
CA GLU A 44 -1.62 -19.96 11.68
C GLU A 44 -2.25 -20.49 10.39
N ALA A 45 -3.07 -19.69 9.70
CA ALA A 45 -3.63 -20.06 8.41
C ALA A 45 -2.55 -20.24 7.34
N ALA A 46 -1.56 -19.35 7.30
CA ALA A 46 -0.46 -19.44 6.35
C ALA A 46 0.43 -20.66 6.62
N GLU A 47 0.78 -20.91 7.88
CA GLU A 47 1.59 -22.07 8.29
C GLU A 47 0.89 -23.38 7.96
N ARG A 48 -0.41 -23.49 8.27
CA ARG A 48 -1.16 -24.72 8.11
C ARG A 48 -1.52 -25.04 6.66
N TYR A 49 -1.84 -24.03 5.85
CA TYR A 49 -2.46 -24.24 4.54
C TYR A 49 -1.64 -23.69 3.35
N ALA A 50 -0.52 -23.01 3.59
CA ALA A 50 0.18 -22.24 2.56
C ALA A 50 1.71 -22.16 2.72
N GLY A 51 2.34 -23.12 3.42
CA GLY A 51 3.80 -23.16 3.57
C GLY A 51 4.40 -21.97 4.34
N GLY A 52 3.58 -21.22 5.08
CA GLY A 52 4.00 -20.15 5.97
C GLY A 52 4.29 -18.79 5.31
N VAL A 53 4.12 -18.65 3.99
CA VAL A 53 4.49 -17.41 3.27
C VAL A 53 3.38 -16.37 3.32
N ILE A 54 3.70 -15.21 3.89
CA ILE A 54 2.83 -14.03 3.95
C ILE A 54 3.55 -12.87 3.28
N GLU A 55 2.85 -12.09 2.46
CA GLU A 55 3.40 -10.88 1.85
C GLU A 55 2.63 -9.63 2.28
N ALA A 56 3.35 -8.64 2.79
CA ALA A 56 2.88 -7.27 2.88
C ALA A 56 2.82 -6.64 1.48
N THR A 57 1.74 -5.95 1.18
CA THR A 57 1.44 -5.42 -0.16
C THR A 57 1.61 -3.91 -0.18
N ASN A 58 1.82 -3.36 -1.38
CA ASN A 58 1.94 -1.93 -1.64
C ASN A 58 0.66 -1.09 -1.40
N ARG A 59 -0.33 -1.65 -0.72
CA ARG A 59 -1.60 -1.01 -0.38
C ARG A 59 -1.98 -1.29 1.08
N ALA A 60 -0.97 -1.37 1.95
CA ALA A 60 -1.16 -1.56 3.38
C ALA A 60 -2.05 -2.77 3.69
N ASN A 61 -1.76 -3.92 3.09
CA ASN A 61 -2.56 -5.14 3.28
C ASN A 61 -1.66 -6.39 3.23
N LEU A 62 -2.18 -7.54 3.65
CA LEU A 62 -1.49 -8.83 3.58
C LEU A 62 -2.10 -9.74 2.50
N GLN A 63 -1.28 -10.67 2.01
CA GLN A 63 -1.72 -11.79 1.19
C GLN A 63 -0.98 -13.06 1.60
N ILE A 64 -1.68 -14.19 1.59
CA ILE A 64 -1.12 -15.53 1.82
C ILE A 64 -0.86 -16.16 0.45
N ARG A 65 0.29 -16.83 0.30
CA ARG A 65 0.72 -17.45 -0.95
C ARG A 65 1.13 -18.88 -0.72
N GLY A 66 1.16 -19.69 -1.78
CA GLY A 66 1.53 -21.09 -1.66
C GLY A 66 0.37 -22.00 -1.28
N ILE A 67 -0.87 -21.53 -1.47
CA ILE A 67 -2.05 -22.27 -1.02
C ILE A 67 -2.26 -23.48 -1.92
N GLY A 68 -2.27 -24.68 -1.32
CA GLY A 68 -2.49 -25.94 -1.99
C GLY A 68 -3.98 -26.26 -2.21
N SER A 69 -4.35 -27.53 -1.99
CA SER A 69 -5.73 -28.01 -2.13
C SER A 69 -6.66 -27.55 -0.99
N GLU A 70 -6.13 -27.19 0.18
CA GLU A 70 -6.90 -26.83 1.38
C GLU A 70 -7.37 -25.36 1.39
N GLN A 71 -7.96 -24.92 0.29
CA GLN A 71 -8.43 -23.55 0.11
C GLN A 71 -9.59 -23.20 1.06
N ARG A 72 -10.55 -24.11 1.21
CA ARG A 72 -11.77 -23.86 1.98
C ARG A 72 -11.50 -23.70 3.49
N PRO A 73 -10.74 -24.58 4.16
CA PRO A 73 -10.38 -24.40 5.57
C PRO A 73 -9.60 -23.09 5.82
N LEU A 74 -8.69 -22.70 4.92
CA LEU A 74 -8.00 -21.41 5.01
C LEU A 74 -9.00 -20.26 4.99
N ILE A 75 -9.93 -20.24 4.04
CA ILE A 75 -10.95 -19.20 3.91
C ILE A 75 -11.82 -19.13 5.19
N GLU A 76 -12.30 -20.28 5.67
CA GLU A 76 -13.14 -20.37 6.86
C GLU A 76 -12.43 -19.84 8.11
N SER A 77 -11.13 -20.16 8.29
CA SER A 77 -10.34 -19.66 9.43
C SER A 77 -10.17 -18.14 9.42
N LEU A 78 -9.91 -17.54 8.26
CA LEU A 78 -9.74 -16.09 8.12
C LEU A 78 -11.08 -15.34 8.25
N LEU A 79 -12.18 -15.93 7.78
CA LEU A 79 -13.53 -15.40 8.01
C LEU A 79 -13.88 -15.40 9.49
N ALA A 80 -13.55 -16.48 10.22
CA ALA A 80 -13.78 -16.56 11.66
C ALA A 80 -12.99 -15.49 12.44
N ALA A 81 -11.82 -15.09 11.93
CA ALA A 81 -11.03 -13.98 12.48
C ALA A 81 -11.53 -12.57 12.05
N GLY A 82 -12.61 -12.49 11.27
CA GLY A 82 -13.16 -11.22 10.78
C GLY A 82 -12.31 -10.54 9.70
N LEU A 83 -11.49 -11.30 8.95
CA LEU A 83 -10.58 -10.80 7.94
C LEU A 83 -11.13 -10.88 6.50
N GLY A 84 -12.43 -11.12 6.36
CA GLY A 84 -13.11 -11.23 5.07
C GLY A 84 -14.24 -10.21 4.87
N PRO A 85 -14.88 -10.28 3.70
CA PRO A 85 -15.96 -9.35 3.37
C PRO A 85 -17.21 -9.65 4.19
N LYS A 86 -18.06 -8.64 4.42
CA LYS A 86 -19.34 -8.83 5.14
C LYS A 86 -20.32 -9.73 4.35
N THR A 87 -20.24 -9.68 3.03
CA THR A 87 -21.02 -10.52 2.12
C THR A 87 -20.12 -11.02 0.99
N ALA A 88 -20.47 -12.15 0.36
CA ALA A 88 -19.65 -12.72 -0.69
C ALA A 88 -19.44 -11.76 -1.89
N ALA A 89 -20.46 -10.95 -2.22
CA ALA A 89 -20.38 -9.94 -3.27
C ALA A 89 -19.40 -8.80 -2.94
N GLY A 90 -19.13 -8.55 -1.65
CA GLY A 90 -18.18 -7.56 -1.17
C GLY A 90 -16.70 -7.97 -1.27
N ASP A 91 -16.39 -9.17 -1.74
CA ASP A 91 -15.00 -9.67 -1.82
C ASP A 91 -14.14 -8.85 -2.80
N ASP A 92 -14.74 -8.40 -3.90
CA ASP A 92 -14.06 -7.56 -4.89
C ASP A 92 -13.95 -6.09 -4.51
N VAL A 93 -14.74 -5.62 -3.52
CA VAL A 93 -14.68 -4.23 -3.08
C VAL A 93 -13.32 -3.96 -2.46
N ARG A 94 -12.52 -3.12 -3.11
CA ARG A 94 -11.17 -2.85 -2.63
C ARG A 94 -11.20 -2.11 -1.30
N ASN A 95 -10.15 -2.31 -0.51
CA ASN A 95 -9.93 -1.54 0.70
C ASN A 95 -9.73 -0.05 0.40
N LEU A 96 -10.02 0.79 1.39
CA LEU A 96 -9.63 2.19 1.48
C LEU A 96 -8.17 2.27 1.93
N MET A 97 -7.32 2.95 1.17
CA MET A 97 -5.95 3.21 1.61
C MET A 97 -5.93 4.42 2.54
N LEU A 98 -5.68 4.16 3.82
CA LEU A 98 -5.56 5.16 4.86
C LEU A 98 -4.07 5.45 5.14
N SER A 99 -3.74 6.64 5.64
CA SER A 99 -2.42 6.87 6.23
C SER A 99 -2.17 5.87 7.38
N PRO A 100 -1.03 5.17 7.40
CA PRO A 100 -0.63 4.36 8.56
C PRO A 100 -0.48 5.19 9.84
N GLY A 101 -0.25 6.51 9.72
CA GLY A 101 -0.18 7.47 10.82
C GLY A 101 -1.54 8.01 11.29
N ALA A 102 -2.66 7.62 10.68
CA ALA A 102 -3.98 8.17 11.03
C ALA A 102 -4.28 8.04 12.53
N GLY A 103 -4.64 9.16 13.17
CA GLY A 103 -4.95 9.24 14.60
C GLY A 103 -3.74 9.30 15.54
N ILE A 104 -2.51 9.17 15.04
CA ILE A 104 -1.28 9.18 15.85
C ILE A 104 -0.20 10.15 15.32
N ASP A 105 -0.24 10.53 14.04
CA ASP A 105 0.75 11.41 13.43
C ASP A 105 0.64 12.84 13.98
N GLN A 106 1.78 13.45 14.29
CA GLN A 106 1.85 14.81 14.85
C GLN A 106 1.41 15.90 13.88
N HIS A 107 1.49 15.65 12.57
CA HIS A 107 1.15 16.62 11.52
C HIS A 107 -0.30 16.52 11.05
N MET A 108 -1.06 15.52 11.53
CA MET A 108 -2.45 15.36 11.11
C MET A 108 -3.29 16.59 11.48
N LEU A 109 -4.04 17.11 10.52
CA LEU A 109 -5.02 18.17 10.74
C LEU A 109 -6.22 17.64 11.54
N PHE A 110 -6.67 16.43 11.21
CA PHE A 110 -7.70 15.73 11.96
C PHE A 110 -7.58 14.21 11.78
N ASP A 111 -8.18 13.47 12.72
CA ASP A 111 -8.24 12.02 12.67
C ASP A 111 -9.23 11.57 11.57
N THR A 112 -8.72 10.85 10.58
CA THR A 112 -9.47 10.33 9.43
C THR A 112 -10.10 8.97 9.70
N ARG A 113 -9.77 8.28 10.80
CA ARG A 113 -10.30 6.94 11.10
C ARG A 113 -11.83 6.89 11.18
N PRO A 114 -12.54 7.85 11.82
CA PRO A 114 -14.01 7.82 11.84
C PRO A 114 -14.64 7.94 10.45
N LEU A 115 -14.07 8.77 9.56
CA LEU A 115 -14.53 8.87 8.17
C LEU A 115 -14.19 7.61 7.38
N ALA A 116 -13.00 7.05 7.59
CA ALA A 116 -12.59 5.79 6.97
C ALA A 116 -13.53 4.64 7.33
N GLU A 117 -13.95 4.53 8.60
CA GLU A 117 -14.91 3.53 9.07
C GLU A 117 -16.26 3.68 8.37
N GLN A 118 -16.77 4.91 8.24
CA GLN A 118 -18.02 5.18 7.51
C GLN A 118 -17.92 4.77 6.04
N ILE A 119 -16.82 5.15 5.36
CA ILE A 119 -16.58 4.78 3.96
C ILE A 119 -16.50 3.25 3.81
N LEU A 120 -15.71 2.58 4.65
CA LEU A 120 -15.56 1.12 4.62
C LEU A 120 -16.87 0.40 4.90
N ALA A 121 -17.67 0.89 5.85
CA ALA A 121 -18.99 0.35 6.14
C ALA A 121 -19.89 0.43 4.90
N THR A 122 -19.97 1.60 4.25
CA THR A 122 -20.77 1.79 3.03
C THR A 122 -20.25 0.96 1.86
N LEU A 123 -18.93 0.89 1.66
CA LEU A 123 -18.30 0.02 0.65
C LEU A 123 -18.72 -1.45 0.82
N GLN A 124 -18.91 -1.92 2.06
CA GLN A 124 -19.34 -3.29 2.33
C GLN A 124 -20.87 -3.46 2.24
N SER A 125 -21.68 -2.50 2.69
CA SER A 125 -23.14 -2.65 2.79
C SER A 125 -23.93 -2.16 1.57
N HIS A 126 -23.38 -1.23 0.78
CA HIS A 126 -24.07 -0.66 -0.36
C HIS A 126 -23.90 -1.57 -1.59
N GLU A 127 -24.91 -2.39 -1.89
CA GLU A 127 -24.85 -3.44 -2.93
C GLU A 127 -24.36 -2.93 -4.30
N ARG A 128 -24.78 -1.72 -4.67
CA ARG A 128 -24.33 -1.08 -5.93
C ARG A 128 -22.80 -0.99 -6.04
N PHE A 129 -22.08 -0.80 -4.94
CA PHE A 129 -20.62 -0.69 -4.93
C PHE A 129 -19.91 -2.03 -5.15
N HIS A 130 -20.61 -3.16 -5.05
CA HIS A 130 -20.06 -4.47 -5.41
C HIS A 130 -19.86 -4.62 -6.94
N GLN A 131 -20.39 -3.67 -7.73
CA GLN A 131 -20.12 -3.57 -9.17
C GLN A 131 -18.79 -2.87 -9.50
N LEU A 132 -18.14 -2.24 -8.52
CA LEU A 132 -16.81 -1.68 -8.69
C LEU A 132 -15.81 -2.81 -8.97
N SER A 133 -14.81 -2.54 -9.79
CA SER A 133 -13.75 -3.52 -10.00
C SER A 133 -12.83 -3.60 -8.78
N ALA A 134 -12.22 -4.76 -8.53
CA ALA A 134 -11.14 -4.89 -7.53
C ALA A 134 -9.90 -4.02 -7.81
N LYS A 135 -9.86 -3.34 -8.96
CA LYS A 135 -8.82 -2.38 -9.30
C LYS A 135 -9.16 -0.95 -8.89
N PHE A 136 -10.44 -0.61 -8.67
CA PHE A 136 -10.88 0.71 -8.22
C PHE A 136 -10.35 0.96 -6.80
N ALA A 137 -9.65 2.08 -6.59
CA ALA A 137 -8.98 2.38 -5.33
C ALA A 137 -9.35 3.77 -4.83
N VAL A 138 -9.64 3.86 -3.53
CA VAL A 138 -9.87 5.12 -2.81
C VAL A 138 -8.73 5.33 -1.82
N GLN A 139 -8.27 6.57 -1.68
CA GLN A 139 -7.32 6.97 -0.64
C GLN A 139 -7.90 8.12 0.19
N LEU A 140 -7.54 8.13 1.47
CA LEU A 140 -7.87 9.17 2.43
C LEU A 140 -6.64 9.45 3.31
N ASP A 141 -6.24 10.71 3.44
CA ASP A 141 -5.27 11.17 4.43
C ASP A 141 -5.71 12.45 5.12
N GLY A 142 -5.34 12.57 6.39
CA GLY A 142 -5.61 13.67 7.30
C GLY A 142 -4.53 14.74 7.33
N GLY A 143 -3.59 14.74 6.38
CA GLY A 143 -2.42 15.62 6.40
C GLY A 143 -1.21 15.04 7.15
N GLU A 144 -1.23 13.74 7.47
CA GLU A 144 -0.14 13.05 8.16
C GLU A 144 1.19 13.15 7.41
N ALA A 145 2.31 13.17 8.13
CA ALA A 145 3.63 13.05 7.50
C ALA A 145 3.85 11.63 6.95
N LEU A 146 3.31 10.60 7.61
CA LEU A 146 3.34 9.22 7.14
C LEU A 146 2.14 8.91 6.22
N ALA A 147 2.11 9.50 5.03
CA ALA A 147 1.08 9.27 4.03
C ALA A 147 1.70 8.89 2.68
N MET A 148 1.09 7.94 1.96
CA MET A 148 1.53 7.55 0.62
C MET A 148 0.91 8.50 -0.41
N LEU A 149 1.66 9.53 -0.79
CA LEU A 149 1.19 10.58 -1.69
C LEU A 149 1.43 10.28 -3.17
N GLU A 150 2.31 9.33 -3.50
CA GLU A 150 2.77 9.05 -4.87
C GLU A 150 2.24 7.72 -5.42
N HIS A 151 1.09 7.25 -4.91
CA HIS A 151 0.40 6.08 -5.44
C HIS A 151 -0.90 6.53 -6.13
N PRO A 152 -1.16 6.16 -7.40
CA PRO A 152 -2.38 6.56 -8.10
C PRO A 152 -3.66 5.88 -7.60
N HIS A 153 -4.71 6.68 -7.39
CA HIS A 153 -6.04 6.26 -6.94
C HIS A 153 -7.13 6.73 -7.91
N ASP A 154 -8.27 6.06 -7.92
CA ASP A 154 -9.42 6.47 -8.70
C ASP A 154 -10.13 7.68 -8.06
N LEU A 155 -10.10 7.72 -6.73
CA LEU A 155 -10.47 8.86 -5.90
C LEU A 155 -9.43 9.00 -4.79
N TRP A 156 -8.87 10.19 -4.63
CA TRP A 156 -8.04 10.54 -3.47
C TRP A 156 -8.68 11.70 -2.71
N LEU A 157 -8.55 11.70 -1.39
CA LEU A 157 -8.97 12.78 -0.50
C LEU A 157 -7.84 13.12 0.46
N SER A 158 -7.60 14.40 0.65
CA SER A 158 -6.53 14.88 1.51
C SER A 158 -6.97 16.09 2.30
N ALA A 159 -6.65 16.12 3.59
CA ALA A 159 -7.04 17.20 4.47
C ALA A 159 -6.38 18.53 4.07
N VAL A 160 -7.16 19.60 4.17
CA VAL A 160 -6.70 20.97 4.02
C VAL A 160 -7.36 21.85 5.06
N GLU A 161 -6.60 22.79 5.62
CA GLU A 161 -7.12 23.84 6.47
C GLU A 161 -7.19 25.15 5.67
N ARG A 162 -8.34 25.81 5.69
CA ARG A 162 -8.55 27.09 5.02
C ARG A 162 -9.38 28.00 5.92
N ASN A 163 -8.86 29.18 6.23
CA ASN A 163 -9.53 30.16 7.09
C ASN A 163 -10.00 29.60 8.45
N GLY A 164 -9.24 28.65 9.03
CA GLY A 164 -9.58 27.99 10.30
C GLY A 164 -10.65 26.89 10.18
N GLU A 165 -11.12 26.58 8.97
CA GLU A 165 -12.03 25.46 8.70
C GLU A 165 -11.27 24.27 8.11
N GLN A 166 -11.75 23.07 8.43
CA GLN A 166 -11.19 21.81 7.95
C GLN A 166 -11.99 21.29 6.75
N TRP A 167 -11.26 21.02 5.67
CA TRP A 167 -11.78 20.59 4.39
C TRP A 167 -11.07 19.32 3.93
N LEU A 168 -11.65 18.69 2.92
CA LEU A 168 -11.04 17.60 2.17
C LEU A 168 -10.92 18.04 0.71
N ALA A 169 -9.70 18.31 0.25
CA ALA A 169 -9.42 18.38 -1.18
C ALA A 169 -9.52 16.97 -1.77
N PHE A 170 -9.98 16.87 -3.02
CA PHE A 170 -10.08 15.58 -3.69
C PHE A 170 -9.64 15.66 -5.15
N GLY A 171 -9.30 14.52 -5.73
CA GLY A 171 -9.06 14.39 -7.17
C GLY A 171 -9.54 13.07 -7.74
N LEU A 172 -9.66 13.05 -9.07
CA LEU A 172 -10.20 11.94 -9.84
C LEU A 172 -9.09 11.36 -10.72
N ALA A 173 -8.76 10.09 -10.52
CA ALA A 173 -7.68 9.38 -11.22
C ALA A 173 -6.29 10.05 -11.15
N GLY A 174 -5.64 9.98 -9.99
CA GLY A 174 -4.32 10.58 -9.79
C GLY A 174 -3.80 10.38 -8.38
N CYS A 175 -2.94 11.28 -7.96
CA CYS A 175 -2.29 11.31 -6.65
C CYS A 175 -2.64 12.60 -5.91
N PRO A 176 -2.60 12.64 -4.56
CA PRO A 176 -2.74 13.88 -3.77
C PRO A 176 -1.77 15.01 -4.14
N THR A 177 -0.66 14.69 -4.81
CA THR A 177 0.32 15.66 -5.32
C THR A 177 -0.15 16.40 -6.59
N ASP A 178 -1.19 15.89 -7.26
CA ASP A 178 -1.77 16.51 -8.46
C ASP A 178 -2.67 17.69 -8.08
N THR A 179 -2.98 18.55 -9.06
CA THR A 179 -3.97 19.61 -8.86
C THR A 179 -5.33 18.99 -8.47
N PRO A 180 -5.96 19.41 -7.35
CA PRO A 180 -7.26 18.90 -6.91
C PRO A 180 -8.41 19.28 -7.87
N ALA A 181 -9.47 18.49 -7.83
CA ALA A 181 -10.69 18.68 -8.62
C ALA A 181 -11.66 19.64 -7.92
N GLY A 182 -11.55 19.73 -6.61
CA GLY A 182 -12.31 20.60 -5.73
C GLY A 182 -12.07 20.21 -4.28
N ALA A 183 -12.85 20.78 -3.37
CA ALA A 183 -12.89 20.42 -1.97
C ALA A 183 -14.34 20.36 -1.47
N VAL A 184 -14.52 19.66 -0.36
CA VAL A 184 -15.75 19.65 0.46
C VAL A 184 -15.38 19.90 1.91
N LEU A 185 -16.34 20.35 2.73
CA LEU A 185 -16.12 20.42 4.17
C LEU A 185 -15.81 19.02 4.71
N ARG A 186 -15.02 18.93 5.78
CA ARG A 186 -14.67 17.64 6.42
C ARG A 186 -15.90 16.75 6.66
N ASN A 187 -17.00 17.33 7.10
CA ASN A 187 -18.24 16.60 7.42
C ASN A 187 -18.96 16.05 6.17
N ASP A 188 -18.71 16.62 4.99
CA ASP A 188 -19.27 16.17 3.71
C ASP A 188 -18.41 15.13 3.00
N GLY A 189 -17.27 14.74 3.59
CA GLY A 189 -16.32 13.79 3.00
C GLY A 189 -16.94 12.44 2.65
N HIS A 190 -17.82 11.91 3.49
CA HIS A 190 -18.53 10.65 3.22
C HIS A 190 -19.48 10.80 2.03
N THR A 191 -20.30 11.87 2.03
CA THR A 191 -21.23 12.20 0.95
C THR A 191 -20.51 12.34 -0.39
N LEU A 192 -19.34 13.00 -0.42
CA LEU A 192 -18.50 13.12 -1.60
C LEU A 192 -18.05 11.75 -2.12
N VAL A 193 -17.55 10.87 -1.25
CA VAL A 193 -17.10 9.54 -1.66
C VAL A 193 -18.24 8.75 -2.29
N VAL A 194 -19.40 8.72 -1.65
CA VAL A 194 -20.59 8.04 -2.17
C VAL A 194 -20.97 8.60 -3.54
N ALA A 195 -21.07 9.93 -3.66
CA ALA A 195 -21.45 10.61 -4.89
C ALA A 195 -20.48 10.32 -6.05
N VAL A 196 -19.16 10.29 -5.79
CA VAL A 196 -18.15 9.96 -6.81
C VAL A 196 -18.25 8.49 -7.25
N LEU A 197 -18.42 7.56 -6.31
CA LEU A 197 -18.53 6.13 -6.63
C LEU A 197 -19.80 5.82 -7.44
N GLU A 198 -20.93 6.42 -7.07
CA GLU A 198 -22.17 6.30 -7.84
C GLU A 198 -22.04 6.93 -9.22
N LEU A 199 -21.46 8.14 -9.30
CA LEU A 199 -21.25 8.82 -10.58
C LEU A 199 -20.34 8.01 -11.50
N PHE A 200 -19.29 7.41 -10.96
CA PHE A 200 -18.46 6.48 -11.72
C PHE A 200 -19.29 5.32 -12.28
N LEU A 201 -20.16 4.70 -11.48
CA LEU A 201 -21.00 3.59 -11.92
C LEU A 201 -22.08 4.02 -12.92
N ASP A 202 -22.56 5.26 -12.87
CA ASP A 202 -23.48 5.83 -13.87
C ASP A 202 -22.78 6.07 -15.21
N LEU A 203 -21.53 6.55 -15.17
CA LEU A 203 -20.79 6.95 -16.36
C LEU A 203 -20.03 5.79 -17.03
N ALA A 204 -19.56 4.82 -16.24
CA ALA A 204 -18.65 3.79 -16.69
C ALA A 204 -19.36 2.66 -17.44
N ARG A 205 -18.88 2.37 -18.65
CA ARG A 205 -19.23 1.14 -19.35
C ARG A 205 -18.63 -0.10 -18.67
N PRO A 206 -19.11 -1.32 -18.98
CA PRO A 206 -18.60 -2.55 -18.37
C PRO A 206 -17.08 -2.78 -18.50
N ASP A 207 -16.47 -2.35 -19.61
CA ASP A 207 -15.02 -2.42 -19.86
C ASP A 207 -14.22 -1.38 -19.08
N GLN A 208 -14.87 -0.28 -18.68
CA GLN A 208 -14.27 0.81 -17.94
C GLN A 208 -14.23 0.48 -16.44
N THR A 209 -13.13 -0.16 -16.04
CA THR A 209 -12.91 -0.62 -14.66
C THR A 209 -12.28 0.40 -13.70
N ARG A 210 -11.86 1.58 -14.19
CA ARG A 210 -11.10 2.61 -13.46
C ARG A 210 -11.57 4.01 -13.85
N MET A 211 -11.48 4.98 -12.94
CA MET A 211 -11.85 6.39 -13.18
C MET A 211 -11.08 6.99 -14.38
N ARG A 212 -9.79 6.65 -14.54
CA ARG A 212 -9.00 7.09 -15.69
C ARG A 212 -9.58 6.65 -17.05
N HIS A 213 -10.33 5.55 -17.12
CA HIS A 213 -10.93 5.10 -18.38
C HIS A 213 -12.12 6.00 -18.75
N VAL A 214 -12.88 6.47 -17.76
CA VAL A 214 -13.93 7.48 -17.97
C VAL A 214 -13.30 8.80 -18.39
N LEU A 215 -12.23 9.22 -17.72
CA LEU A 215 -11.54 10.48 -18.01
C LEU A 215 -10.73 10.47 -19.33
N ALA A 216 -10.51 9.30 -19.93
CA ALA A 216 -9.93 9.20 -21.27
C ALA A 216 -10.92 9.64 -22.36
N GLU A 217 -12.23 9.64 -22.07
CA GLU A 217 -13.30 9.94 -23.02
C GLU A 217 -14.16 11.13 -22.60
N ARG A 218 -14.10 11.54 -21.33
CA ARG A 218 -14.82 12.69 -20.77
C ARG A 218 -13.84 13.65 -20.13
N SER A 219 -14.08 14.95 -20.30
CA SER A 219 -13.24 15.94 -19.64
C SER A 219 -13.45 15.88 -18.12
N ARG A 220 -12.36 16.10 -17.37
CA ARG A 220 -12.41 16.22 -15.91
C ARG A 220 -13.43 17.27 -15.46
N ALA A 221 -13.51 18.39 -16.17
CA ALA A 221 -14.46 19.46 -15.89
C ALA A 221 -15.93 18.98 -16.00
N SER A 222 -16.28 18.19 -17.01
CA SER A 222 -17.67 17.69 -17.14
C SER A 222 -18.03 16.71 -16.01
N VAL A 223 -17.07 15.89 -15.56
CA VAL A 223 -17.30 14.96 -14.46
C VAL A 223 -17.47 15.72 -13.13
N VAL A 224 -16.66 16.76 -12.89
CA VAL A 224 -16.80 17.63 -11.72
C VAL A 224 -18.13 18.39 -11.73
N GLN A 225 -18.58 18.85 -12.90
CA GLN A 225 -19.89 19.51 -13.03
C GLN A 225 -21.04 18.56 -12.68
N ALA A 226 -21.03 17.32 -13.21
CA ALA A 226 -22.03 16.32 -12.86
C ALA A 226 -21.97 15.91 -11.38
N LEU A 227 -20.80 15.99 -10.74
CA LEU A 227 -20.64 15.77 -9.30
C LEU A 227 -21.21 16.93 -8.48
N ALA A 228 -21.07 18.17 -8.94
CA ALA A 228 -21.61 19.37 -8.29
C ALA A 228 -23.14 19.38 -8.20
N GLU A 229 -23.83 18.63 -9.06
CA GLU A 229 -25.28 18.40 -8.99
C GLU A 229 -25.68 17.48 -7.81
N ARG A 230 -24.72 16.76 -7.21
CA ARG A 230 -24.95 15.77 -6.13
C ARG A 230 -24.40 16.19 -4.78
N VAL A 231 -23.34 16.99 -4.76
CA VAL A 231 -22.62 17.44 -3.56
C VAL A 231 -22.15 18.88 -3.76
N SER A 232 -22.20 19.68 -2.69
CA SER A 232 -21.67 21.05 -2.71
C SER A 232 -20.15 21.05 -2.78
N LEU A 233 -19.60 21.44 -3.93
CA LEU A 233 -18.15 21.50 -4.18
C LEU A 233 -17.64 22.93 -4.07
N THR A 234 -16.46 23.09 -3.49
CA THR A 234 -15.71 24.35 -3.46
C THR A 234 -14.46 24.24 -4.36
N PRO A 235 -14.21 25.19 -5.27
CA PRO A 235 -12.96 25.23 -6.02
C PRO A 235 -11.74 25.45 -5.11
N ILE A 236 -10.63 24.75 -5.39
CA ILE A 236 -9.39 24.85 -4.62
C ILE A 236 -8.14 24.64 -5.50
N SER A 237 -7.89 25.54 -6.47
CA SER A 237 -6.76 25.37 -7.40
C SER A 237 -5.39 25.74 -6.83
N ASP A 238 -5.36 26.46 -5.71
CA ASP A 238 -4.17 27.03 -5.06
C ASP A 238 -3.57 26.12 -3.98
N TRP A 239 -4.22 25.00 -3.65
CA TRP A 239 -3.71 24.04 -2.68
C TRP A 239 -2.86 22.96 -3.34
N LYS A 240 -1.74 22.65 -2.71
CA LYS A 240 -0.93 21.47 -3.00
C LYS A 240 -0.63 20.74 -1.71
N ARG A 241 -0.75 19.41 -1.73
CA ARG A 241 -0.35 18.57 -0.60
C ARG A 241 1.15 18.75 -0.30
N PRO A 242 1.56 19.14 0.92
CA PRO A 242 2.97 19.15 1.30
C PRO A 242 3.58 17.75 1.17
N GLU A 243 4.88 17.68 0.87
CA GLU A 243 5.58 16.41 0.74
C GLU A 243 5.64 15.65 2.08
N SER A 244 5.51 14.32 2.01
CA SER A 244 5.74 13.42 3.14
C SER A 244 7.23 13.23 3.37
N ARG A 245 7.68 13.14 4.63
CA ARG A 245 9.08 12.81 4.92
C ARG A 245 9.35 11.35 4.53
N PRO A 246 10.42 11.05 3.77
CA PRO A 246 10.76 9.68 3.40
C PRO A 246 11.19 8.88 4.64
N GLY A 247 11.10 7.55 4.57
CA GLY A 247 11.65 6.66 5.60
C GLY A 247 10.88 6.58 6.92
N LEU A 248 9.83 7.38 7.14
CA LEU A 248 9.04 7.39 8.39
C LEU A 248 8.38 6.05 8.78
N HIS A 249 8.45 5.05 7.90
CA HIS A 249 7.95 3.70 8.12
C HIS A 249 9.00 2.74 8.72
N ILE A 250 10.21 3.23 9.03
CA ILE A 250 11.36 2.47 9.55
C ILE A 250 11.94 3.18 10.77
N GLY A 251 11.99 2.51 11.92
CA GLY A 251 12.53 3.07 13.17
C GLY A 251 11.44 3.65 14.07
N THR A 252 11.85 4.49 15.02
CA THR A 252 10.98 4.98 16.11
C THR A 252 10.66 6.45 15.94
N TYR A 253 9.38 6.81 16.02
CA TYR A 253 8.93 8.20 15.85
C TYR A 253 7.86 8.58 16.87
N PRO A 254 7.86 9.83 17.35
CA PRO A 254 6.88 10.30 18.31
C PRO A 254 5.48 10.39 17.70
N GLN A 255 4.49 10.06 18.52
CA GLN A 255 3.09 10.26 18.20
C GLN A 255 2.62 11.65 18.69
N ARG A 256 1.38 11.98 18.38
CA ARG A 256 0.69 13.17 18.90
C ARG A 256 0.41 13.06 20.40
N GLN A 257 0.16 11.84 20.88
CA GLN A 257 -0.02 11.52 22.28
C GLN A 257 1.32 11.64 23.01
N GLU A 258 1.32 12.31 24.18
CA GLU A 258 2.53 12.46 25.00
C GLU A 258 3.11 11.10 25.40
N ASP A 259 4.44 11.01 25.44
CA ASP A 259 5.23 9.82 25.79
C ASP A 259 5.00 8.56 24.94
N LEU A 260 4.19 8.64 23.88
CA LEU A 260 3.95 7.54 22.95
C LEU A 260 4.72 7.73 21.65
N VAL A 261 5.23 6.61 21.15
CA VAL A 261 5.90 6.47 19.87
C VAL A 261 5.23 5.35 19.07
N TYR A 262 5.47 5.33 17.76
CA TYR A 262 5.31 4.11 16.97
C TYR A 262 6.68 3.59 16.55
N VAL A 263 6.79 2.27 16.42
CA VAL A 263 7.97 1.58 15.89
C VAL A 263 7.63 0.97 14.54
N GLY A 264 8.30 1.43 13.49
CA GLY A 264 8.22 0.90 12.13
C GLY A 264 9.31 -0.14 11.87
N ALA A 265 8.92 -1.27 11.28
CA ALA A 265 9.79 -2.39 11.00
C ALA A 265 9.46 -2.98 9.62
N VAL A 266 10.49 -3.32 8.86
CA VAL A 266 10.37 -3.81 7.49
C VAL A 266 10.63 -5.32 7.47
N PRO A 267 9.65 -6.15 7.09
CA PRO A 267 9.94 -7.51 6.71
C PRO A 267 10.83 -7.51 5.46
N PRO A 268 11.91 -8.29 5.40
CA PRO A 268 12.76 -8.39 4.23
C PRO A 268 11.95 -8.56 2.93
N LEU A 269 12.02 -7.57 2.04
CA LEU A 269 11.31 -7.55 0.74
C LEU A 269 9.78 -7.76 0.88
N GLY A 270 9.20 -7.29 1.98
CA GLY A 270 7.79 -7.42 2.30
C GLY A 270 7.32 -8.86 2.54
N ARG A 271 8.24 -9.81 2.80
CA ARG A 271 7.90 -11.21 3.15
C ARG A 271 7.99 -11.43 4.65
N LEU A 272 6.92 -11.99 5.20
CA LEU A 272 6.86 -12.50 6.55
C LEU A 272 6.71 -14.02 6.49
N ASP A 273 7.37 -14.72 7.40
CA ASP A 273 6.94 -16.05 7.80
C ASP A 273 5.92 -15.97 8.95
N ALA A 274 5.33 -17.11 9.31
CA ALA A 274 4.36 -17.19 10.40
C ALA A 274 4.96 -16.78 11.76
N SER A 275 6.23 -17.08 12.01
CA SER A 275 6.93 -16.74 13.26
C SER A 275 7.11 -15.22 13.40
N MET A 276 7.50 -14.54 12.33
CA MET A 276 7.62 -13.07 12.28
C MET A 276 6.30 -12.40 12.64
N LEU A 277 5.19 -12.79 11.98
CA LEU A 277 3.91 -12.14 12.20
C LEU A 277 3.34 -12.46 13.60
N LYS A 278 3.46 -13.71 14.06
CA LYS A 278 3.04 -14.12 15.41
C LYS A 278 3.86 -13.45 16.49
N GLY A 279 5.17 -13.36 16.31
CA GLY A 279 6.08 -12.66 17.22
C GLY A 279 5.76 -11.16 17.30
N ALA A 280 5.56 -10.50 16.16
CA ALA A 280 5.14 -9.10 16.13
C ALA A 280 3.79 -8.87 16.82
N ALA A 281 2.83 -9.80 16.65
CA ALA A 281 1.54 -9.74 17.35
C ALA A 281 1.71 -9.82 18.88
N CYS A 282 2.53 -10.75 19.38
CA CYS A 282 2.83 -10.87 20.81
C CYS A 282 3.51 -9.60 21.35
N LEU A 283 4.41 -9.00 20.56
CA LEU A 283 5.08 -7.76 20.95
C LEU A 283 4.11 -6.57 20.98
N ALA A 284 3.15 -6.49 20.05
CA ALA A 284 2.13 -5.45 20.04
C ALA A 284 1.24 -5.51 21.29
N GLU A 285 0.91 -6.71 21.79
CA GLU A 285 0.17 -6.88 23.05
C GLU A 285 1.03 -6.56 24.28
N ALA A 286 2.30 -6.96 24.26
CA ALA A 286 3.19 -6.78 25.41
C ALA A 286 3.64 -5.32 25.63
N PHE A 287 3.84 -4.57 24.55
CA PHE A 287 4.42 -3.22 24.58
C PHE A 287 3.45 -2.10 24.20
N GLY A 288 2.33 -2.43 23.55
CA GLY A 288 1.38 -1.47 23.00
C GLY A 288 -0.06 -1.80 23.36
N ASP A 289 -0.96 -1.56 22.42
CA ASP A 289 -2.40 -1.79 22.57
C ASP A 289 -2.91 -3.03 21.80
N GLY A 290 -2.00 -3.89 21.35
CA GLY A 290 -2.33 -5.05 20.53
C GLY A 290 -2.73 -4.71 19.09
N SER A 291 -2.59 -3.46 18.62
CA SER A 291 -2.80 -3.10 17.23
C SER A 291 -1.50 -3.12 16.42
N LEU A 292 -1.58 -3.50 15.16
CA LEU A 292 -0.52 -3.33 14.17
C LEU A 292 -1.08 -2.65 12.92
N ARG A 293 -0.20 -2.01 12.15
CA ARG A 293 -0.58 -1.33 10.89
C ARG A 293 0.38 -1.69 9.79
N LEU A 294 -0.15 -2.23 8.69
CA LEU A 294 0.62 -2.43 7.47
C LEU A 294 0.76 -1.11 6.74
N THR A 295 1.85 -0.94 6.00
CA THR A 295 2.10 0.28 5.24
C THR A 295 2.12 0.02 3.73
N PRO A 296 1.89 1.05 2.90
CA PRO A 296 2.07 0.94 1.45
C PRO A 296 3.53 0.70 1.03
N TRP A 297 4.50 0.85 1.93
CA TRP A 297 5.93 0.51 1.72
C TRP A 297 6.25 -0.94 2.11
N GLN A 298 5.23 -1.79 2.26
CA GLN A 298 5.37 -3.21 2.65
C GLN A 298 6.02 -3.41 4.02
N SER A 299 5.89 -2.43 4.91
CA SER A 299 6.35 -2.50 6.30
C SER A 299 5.19 -2.72 7.28
N LEU A 300 5.55 -2.91 8.54
CA LEU A 300 4.66 -3.05 9.69
C LEU A 300 4.97 -1.94 10.70
N LEU A 301 3.94 -1.35 11.30
CA LEU A 301 4.04 -0.42 12.41
C LEU A 301 3.41 -1.04 13.65
N LEU A 302 4.08 -0.85 14.78
CA LEU A 302 3.56 -1.09 16.12
C LEU A 302 3.35 0.29 16.78
N PRO A 303 2.11 0.81 16.82
CA PRO A 303 1.81 2.09 17.45
C PRO A 303 1.66 1.94 18.98
N ASN A 304 1.54 3.09 19.63
CA ASN A 304 1.11 3.23 21.03
C ASN A 304 2.08 2.58 22.01
N ILE A 305 3.38 2.65 21.66
CA ILE A 305 4.48 2.15 22.46
C ILE A 305 4.98 3.28 23.34
N ARG A 306 5.27 3.01 24.61
CA ARG A 306 5.92 4.03 25.46
C ARG A 306 7.33 4.29 24.95
N GLN A 307 7.73 5.56 24.89
CA GLN A 307 9.03 5.94 24.34
C GLN A 307 10.21 5.18 24.95
N GLN A 308 10.18 4.94 26.26
CA GLN A 308 11.23 4.20 26.98
C GLN A 308 11.35 2.72 26.58
N ASP A 309 10.26 2.12 26.08
CA ASP A 309 10.22 0.69 25.75
C ASP A 309 10.60 0.42 24.29
N ALA A 310 10.65 1.46 23.45
CA ALA A 310 10.92 1.34 22.02
C ALA A 310 12.27 0.68 21.67
N PRO A 311 13.39 0.94 22.38
CA PRO A 311 14.65 0.24 22.10
C PRO A 311 14.54 -1.29 22.29
N ALA A 312 13.90 -1.72 23.39
CA ALA A 312 13.71 -3.14 23.67
C ALA A 312 12.74 -3.80 22.66
N LEU A 313 11.72 -3.08 22.21
CA LEU A 313 10.83 -3.55 21.17
C LEU A 313 11.58 -3.73 19.84
N SER A 314 12.38 -2.75 19.42
CA SER A 314 13.17 -2.80 18.19
C SER A 314 14.16 -3.96 18.19
N GLU A 315 14.84 -4.22 19.31
CA GLU A 315 15.75 -5.38 19.45
C GLU A 315 15.01 -6.71 19.25
N ARG A 316 13.81 -6.85 19.84
CA ARG A 316 12.99 -8.07 19.70
C ARG A 316 12.44 -8.26 18.30
N LEU A 317 12.04 -7.17 17.63
CA LEU A 317 11.64 -7.21 16.21
C LEU A 317 12.83 -7.61 15.33
N GLN A 318 14.02 -7.09 15.61
CA GLN A 318 15.23 -7.48 14.89
C GLN A 318 15.57 -8.97 15.10
N ALA A 319 15.42 -9.49 16.31
CA ALA A 319 15.61 -10.91 16.61
C ALA A 319 14.61 -11.83 15.89
N LEU A 320 13.42 -11.31 15.56
CA LEU A 320 12.44 -11.99 14.70
C LEU A 320 12.77 -11.90 13.21
N GLY A 321 13.80 -11.13 12.81
CA GLY A 321 14.22 -10.98 11.41
C GLY A 321 13.68 -9.74 10.71
N PHE A 322 13.04 -8.81 11.41
CA PHE A 322 12.67 -7.53 10.84
C PHE A 322 13.87 -6.59 10.72
N LEU A 323 13.84 -5.71 9.72
CA LEU A 323 14.76 -4.59 9.60
C LEU A 323 14.14 -3.39 10.34
N VAL A 324 14.90 -2.79 11.25
CA VAL A 324 14.39 -1.75 12.18
C VAL A 324 15.16 -0.44 12.08
N SER A 325 16.18 -0.37 11.23
CA SER A 325 16.97 0.85 10.97
C SER A 325 17.02 1.18 9.48
N ALA A 326 16.90 2.47 9.17
CA ALA A 326 17.12 3.01 7.84
C ALA A 326 18.60 2.92 7.38
N ASP A 327 19.53 2.53 8.25
CA ASP A 327 20.92 2.26 7.85
C ASP A 327 21.08 0.90 7.14
N GLN A 328 20.06 0.04 7.20
CA GLN A 328 20.07 -1.27 6.57
C GLN A 328 19.65 -1.14 5.10
N ALA A 329 20.55 -1.44 4.16
CA ALA A 329 20.32 -1.29 2.73
C ALA A 329 19.07 -2.05 2.25
N LEU A 330 18.85 -3.27 2.76
CA LEU A 330 17.69 -4.10 2.40
C LEU A 330 16.34 -3.46 2.75
N ALA A 331 16.31 -2.53 3.72
CA ALA A 331 15.08 -1.85 4.13
C ALA A 331 14.59 -0.84 3.06
N HIS A 332 15.46 -0.48 2.10
CA HIS A 332 15.16 0.42 0.99
C HIS A 332 14.88 -0.31 -0.32
N LEU A 333 14.88 -1.63 -0.31
CA LEU A 333 14.64 -2.45 -1.51
C LEU A 333 13.23 -3.01 -1.53
N VAL A 334 12.57 -2.84 -2.68
CA VAL A 334 11.27 -3.46 -2.96
C VAL A 334 11.44 -4.39 -4.15
N ALA A 335 11.03 -5.65 -3.99
CA ALA A 335 11.06 -6.63 -5.06
C ALA A 335 9.68 -7.28 -5.22
N CYS A 336 9.21 -7.41 -6.46
CA CYS A 336 7.99 -8.17 -6.70
C CYS A 336 8.24 -9.68 -6.46
N THR A 337 7.21 -10.50 -6.61
CA THR A 337 7.33 -11.96 -6.42
C THR A 337 8.39 -12.60 -7.34
N GLY A 338 8.63 -12.04 -8.52
CA GLY A 338 9.61 -12.59 -9.47
C GLY A 338 9.19 -13.95 -10.05
N SER A 339 10.09 -14.56 -10.84
CA SER A 339 9.87 -15.87 -11.47
C SER A 339 9.71 -17.00 -10.46
N ALA A 340 10.20 -16.84 -9.23
CA ALA A 340 10.07 -17.83 -8.15
C ALA A 340 8.61 -18.13 -7.76
N GLY A 341 7.69 -17.17 -7.92
CA GLY A 341 6.26 -17.37 -7.59
C GLY A 341 5.27 -16.75 -8.56
N CYS A 342 5.73 -16.10 -9.63
CA CYS A 342 4.86 -15.48 -10.63
C CYS A 342 5.28 -15.91 -12.05
N GLY A 343 4.40 -16.62 -12.76
CA GLY A 343 4.64 -17.07 -14.14
C GLY A 343 4.72 -15.96 -15.20
N LYS A 344 4.68 -14.68 -14.79
CA LYS A 344 5.02 -13.53 -15.65
C LYS A 344 6.41 -12.96 -15.36
N GLY A 345 7.05 -13.36 -14.27
CA GLY A 345 8.37 -12.89 -13.89
C GLY A 345 9.44 -13.51 -14.78
N LEU A 346 10.40 -12.69 -15.19
CA LEU A 346 11.54 -13.07 -16.03
C LEU A 346 12.79 -13.39 -15.20
N ALA A 347 12.86 -12.91 -13.96
CA ALA A 347 13.98 -13.12 -13.04
C ALA A 347 13.49 -13.33 -11.59
N ASP A 348 14.32 -13.96 -10.75
CA ASP A 348 14.06 -14.13 -9.33
C ASP A 348 14.40 -12.84 -8.57
N THR A 349 13.50 -11.88 -8.68
CA THR A 349 13.71 -10.54 -8.14
C THR A 349 13.95 -10.50 -6.64
N LYS A 350 13.48 -11.48 -5.86
CA LYS A 350 13.68 -11.47 -4.41
C LYS A 350 15.07 -11.98 -4.04
N SER A 351 15.53 -13.06 -4.64
CA SER A 351 16.93 -13.50 -4.49
C SER A 351 17.90 -12.42 -4.96
N ASP A 352 17.62 -11.84 -6.13
CA ASP A 352 18.45 -10.79 -6.73
C ASP A 352 18.50 -9.52 -5.86
N ALA A 353 17.38 -9.14 -5.22
CA ALA A 353 17.36 -8.00 -4.30
C ALA A 353 18.16 -8.25 -3.02
N LEU A 354 18.15 -9.48 -2.48
CA LEU A 354 19.01 -9.84 -1.35
C LEU A 354 20.49 -9.71 -1.72
N GLN A 355 20.87 -10.21 -2.89
CA GLN A 355 22.24 -10.09 -3.40
C GLN A 355 22.65 -8.62 -3.58
N LEU A 356 21.79 -7.80 -4.19
CA LEU A 356 22.05 -6.36 -4.36
C LEU A 356 22.20 -5.65 -3.02
N SER A 357 21.32 -5.94 -2.05
CA SER A 357 21.37 -5.31 -0.73
C SER A 357 22.69 -5.55 0.00
N SER A 358 23.25 -6.76 -0.12
CA SER A 358 24.55 -7.12 0.45
C SER A 358 25.67 -6.25 -0.12
N GLN A 359 25.65 -6.01 -1.43
CA GLN A 359 26.64 -5.17 -2.10
C GLN A 359 26.51 -3.71 -1.66
N LEU A 360 25.30 -3.15 -1.68
CA LEU A 360 25.06 -1.77 -1.25
C LEU A 360 25.44 -1.55 0.22
N GLN A 361 25.08 -2.50 1.10
CA GLN A 361 25.41 -2.44 2.53
C GLN A 361 26.92 -2.39 2.77
N SER A 362 27.69 -3.23 2.05
CA SER A 362 29.15 -3.27 2.19
C SER A 362 29.85 -1.96 1.83
N ARG A 363 29.16 -1.10 1.08
CA ARG A 363 29.65 0.19 0.58
C ARG A 363 29.03 1.38 1.31
N GLY A 364 28.10 1.13 2.23
CA GLY A 364 27.39 2.15 2.99
C GLY A 364 26.33 2.92 2.19
N GLU A 365 25.90 2.38 1.04
CA GLU A 365 24.91 3.00 0.16
C GLU A 365 23.48 2.64 0.57
N ARG A 366 22.56 3.62 0.50
CA ARG A 366 21.19 3.54 1.04
C ARG A 366 20.12 3.92 0.03
N VAL A 367 20.43 3.74 -1.25
CA VAL A 367 19.54 4.11 -2.35
C VAL A 367 18.30 3.21 -2.37
N GLN A 368 17.12 3.83 -2.54
CA GLN A 368 15.88 3.09 -2.76
C GLN A 368 15.87 2.49 -4.16
N VAL A 369 15.72 1.16 -4.23
CA VAL A 369 15.72 0.41 -5.50
C VAL A 369 14.50 -0.48 -5.59
N HIS A 370 13.76 -0.36 -6.69
CA HIS A 370 12.63 -1.23 -7.01
C HIS A 370 13.02 -2.26 -8.08
N LEU A 371 12.91 -3.55 -7.77
CA LEU A 371 13.17 -4.66 -8.68
C LEU A 371 11.84 -5.24 -9.20
N SER A 372 11.57 -5.01 -10.49
CA SER A 372 10.38 -5.49 -11.18
C SER A 372 10.73 -6.63 -12.15
N GLY A 373 10.16 -7.81 -11.91
CA GLY A 373 10.45 -8.99 -12.72
C GLY A 373 9.84 -9.00 -14.12
N CYS A 374 8.98 -8.04 -14.49
CA CYS A 374 8.40 -7.92 -15.83
C CYS A 374 7.77 -6.53 -16.03
N PRO A 375 7.35 -6.17 -17.26
CA PRO A 375 6.74 -4.85 -17.56
C PRO A 375 5.42 -4.52 -16.84
N ARG A 376 4.85 -5.45 -16.06
CA ARG A 376 3.71 -5.14 -15.17
C ARG A 376 4.15 -4.33 -13.94
N SER A 377 5.44 -4.36 -13.65
CA SER A 377 6.13 -3.50 -12.68
C SER A 377 5.45 -3.37 -11.32
N CYS A 378 5.07 -4.52 -10.75
CA CYS A 378 4.35 -4.57 -9.48
C CYS A 378 5.15 -3.99 -8.29
N ALA A 379 6.49 -3.98 -8.37
CA ALA A 379 7.36 -3.33 -7.39
C ALA A 379 7.37 -1.81 -7.53
N ALA A 380 7.15 -1.28 -8.73
CA ALA A 380 7.10 0.17 -9.02
C ALA A 380 5.66 0.72 -8.99
N ALA A 381 4.92 0.39 -7.93
CA ALA A 381 3.54 0.89 -7.75
C ALA A 381 3.46 2.33 -7.27
N HIS A 382 4.54 2.82 -6.66
CA HIS A 382 4.83 4.23 -6.40
C HIS A 382 6.20 4.57 -6.97
N ILE A 383 6.53 5.85 -6.98
CA ILE A 383 7.79 6.37 -7.49
C ILE A 383 8.94 5.82 -6.63
N ALA A 384 10.06 5.50 -7.30
CA ALA A 384 11.35 5.22 -6.67
C ALA A 384 12.47 5.90 -7.47
N PRO A 385 13.56 6.35 -6.81
CA PRO A 385 14.72 6.93 -7.47
C PRO A 385 15.36 5.98 -8.49
N VAL A 386 15.35 4.69 -8.20
CA VAL A 386 15.96 3.66 -9.05
C VAL A 386 14.98 2.52 -9.30
N THR A 387 14.86 2.11 -10.57
CA THR A 387 14.14 0.89 -10.96
C THR A 387 15.03 -0.04 -11.77
N LEU A 388 15.06 -1.31 -11.38
CA LEU A 388 15.61 -2.42 -12.16
C LEU A 388 14.44 -3.21 -12.75
N LEU A 389 14.36 -3.25 -14.08
CA LEU A 389 13.33 -4.01 -14.80
C LEU A 389 13.97 -5.25 -15.42
N ALA A 390 13.54 -6.44 -15.02
CA ALA A 390 14.07 -7.69 -15.57
C ALA A 390 13.76 -7.79 -17.07
N VAL A 391 14.77 -8.16 -17.85
CA VAL A 391 14.67 -8.40 -19.30
C VAL A 391 14.94 -9.87 -19.64
N SER A 392 15.68 -10.58 -18.79
CA SER A 392 15.88 -12.03 -18.84
C SER A 392 16.31 -12.54 -17.45
N PRO A 393 16.44 -13.87 -17.21
CA PRO A 393 16.85 -14.38 -15.90
C PRO A 393 18.16 -13.77 -15.40
N GLY A 394 18.15 -13.10 -14.25
CA GLY A 394 19.31 -12.46 -13.64
C GLY A 394 19.80 -11.17 -14.32
N HIS A 395 19.09 -10.67 -15.36
CA HIS A 395 19.49 -9.48 -16.10
C HIS A 395 18.40 -8.39 -16.11
N TYR A 396 18.83 -7.14 -15.95
CA TYR A 396 17.96 -5.99 -15.73
C TYR A 396 18.36 -4.76 -16.58
N ASP A 397 17.35 -4.05 -17.07
CA ASP A 397 17.52 -2.66 -17.52
C ASP A 397 17.41 -1.73 -16.29
N LEU A 398 18.35 -0.79 -16.17
CA LEU A 398 18.46 0.14 -15.04
C LEU A 398 17.92 1.51 -15.44
N TYR A 399 16.98 2.03 -14.65
CA TYR A 399 16.36 3.33 -14.82
C TYR A 399 16.61 4.20 -13.59
N PHE A 400 16.94 5.48 -13.83
CA PHE A 400 16.88 6.52 -12.81
C PHE A 400 15.65 7.37 -13.02
N ARG A 401 15.02 7.77 -11.91
CA ARG A 401 13.85 8.62 -11.95
C ARG A 401 14.19 9.95 -12.63
N ASP A 402 13.34 10.32 -13.58
CA ASP A 402 13.33 11.63 -14.22
C ASP A 402 11.87 12.09 -14.28
N ALA A 403 11.57 13.21 -13.61
CA ALA A 403 10.21 13.75 -13.55
C ALA A 403 9.71 14.27 -14.91
N GLY A 404 10.63 14.60 -15.83
CA GLY A 404 10.30 15.01 -17.20
C GLY A 404 9.99 13.84 -18.13
N GLN A 405 10.23 12.59 -17.70
CA GLN A 405 10.01 11.40 -18.53
C GLN A 405 8.89 10.50 -17.98
N PRO A 406 8.06 9.90 -18.87
CA PRO A 406 7.05 8.94 -18.46
C PRO A 406 7.67 7.63 -17.98
N GLY A 407 6.89 6.83 -17.24
CA GLY A 407 7.34 5.52 -16.74
C GLY A 407 8.41 5.63 -15.64
N PHE A 408 9.45 4.80 -15.71
CA PHE A 408 10.50 4.73 -14.68
C PHE A 408 11.51 5.87 -14.73
N GLY A 409 11.49 6.71 -15.77
CA GLY A 409 12.46 7.78 -15.99
C GLY A 409 13.52 7.40 -17.05
N ALA A 410 14.71 7.97 -16.92
CA ALA A 410 15.80 7.82 -17.88
C ALA A 410 16.48 6.45 -17.77
N LEU A 411 16.50 5.71 -18.87
CA LEU A 411 17.25 4.47 -19.01
C LEU A 411 18.77 4.75 -18.96
N GLN A 412 19.46 4.18 -17.99
CA GLN A 412 20.89 4.39 -17.77
C GLN A 412 21.75 3.31 -18.40
N ALA A 413 21.30 2.06 -18.28
CA ALA A 413 22.04 0.90 -18.76
C ALA A 413 21.07 -0.24 -19.06
N ARG A 414 21.48 -1.13 -19.96
CA ARG A 414 20.67 -2.28 -20.37
C ARG A 414 21.36 -3.59 -19.99
N ASN A 415 20.54 -4.61 -19.75
CA ASN A 415 20.98 -6.00 -19.61
C ASN A 415 22.08 -6.23 -18.55
N LEU A 416 22.04 -5.49 -17.44
CA LEU A 416 23.00 -5.60 -16.35
C LEU A 416 22.73 -6.84 -15.50
N THR A 417 23.80 -7.51 -15.07
CA THR A 417 23.71 -8.43 -13.92
C THR A 417 23.52 -7.63 -12.63
N ILE A 418 23.18 -8.30 -11.53
CA ILE A 418 23.02 -7.64 -10.23
C ILE A 418 24.33 -7.04 -9.71
N GLU A 419 25.48 -7.70 -9.95
CA GLU A 419 26.80 -7.16 -9.62
C GLU A 419 27.12 -5.89 -10.42
N ALA A 420 26.82 -5.90 -11.72
CA ALA A 420 27.03 -4.73 -12.57
C ALA A 420 26.11 -3.58 -12.16
N ALA A 421 24.84 -3.86 -11.84
CA ALA A 421 23.90 -2.86 -11.31
C ALA A 421 24.40 -2.28 -9.97
N GLY A 422 24.87 -3.11 -9.05
CA GLY A 422 25.47 -2.67 -7.78
C GLY A 422 26.68 -1.78 -7.98
N ALA A 423 27.57 -2.10 -8.94
CA ALA A 423 28.72 -1.25 -9.29
C ALA A 423 28.30 0.12 -9.86
N VAL A 424 27.27 0.17 -10.71
CA VAL A 424 26.76 1.44 -11.26
C VAL A 424 26.14 2.32 -10.17
N LEU A 425 25.40 1.72 -9.24
CA LEU A 425 24.75 2.45 -8.14
C LEU A 425 25.76 3.04 -7.16
N ASP A 426 26.86 2.33 -6.90
CA ASP A 426 27.95 2.78 -6.04
C ASP A 426 28.78 3.92 -6.66
N ALA A 427 29.00 3.88 -7.98
CA ALA A 427 29.72 4.92 -8.70
C ALA A 427 28.93 6.25 -8.85
N ARG A 428 27.66 6.27 -8.41
CA ARG A 428 26.79 7.45 -8.54
C ARG A 428 27.23 8.53 -7.53
N PRO A 429 27.45 9.78 -7.95
CA PRO A 429 27.61 10.88 -7.00
C PRO A 429 26.31 11.03 -6.20
N ARG A 430 26.42 11.01 -4.88
CA ARG A 430 25.28 11.14 -3.96
C ARG A 430 24.45 12.37 -4.32
N SER A 431 23.20 12.17 -4.75
CA SER A 431 22.28 13.28 -4.96
C SER A 431 21.72 13.73 -3.60
N PRO A 432 21.54 15.04 -3.36
CA PRO A 432 20.81 15.54 -2.19
C PRO A 432 19.38 15.00 -2.09
N LEU A 433 18.83 14.46 -3.18
CA LEU A 433 17.49 13.87 -3.28
C LEU A 433 17.43 12.38 -2.89
N ASP A 434 18.58 11.74 -2.64
CA ASP A 434 18.65 10.33 -2.21
C ASP A 434 18.63 10.18 -0.66
N ALA A 435 18.36 11.25 0.09
CA ALA A 435 18.40 11.33 1.56
C ALA A 435 17.03 11.46 2.22
#